data_AF-A0A7S3XZM0-F1
#
_entry.id   AF-A0A7S3XZM0-F1
#
_cell.length_a   1.000
_cell.length_b   1.000
_cell.length_c   1.000
_cell.angle_alpha   90.00
_cell.angle_beta   90.00
_cell.angle_gamma   90.00
#
_symmetry.space_group_name_H-M   'P 1'
#
loop_
_entity.id
_entity.type
_entity.pdbx_description
1 polymer ?
#
loop_
_entity_poly.entity_id
_entity_poly.type
_entity_poly.pdbx_seq_one_letter_code
_entity_poly.pdbx_strand_id
1 'polypeptide(L)'
;STAHRLAAAARHAVDPGRGWEGVREVLGDASDPEYPIYRTHAGPDSSYTLLTALFRAPEGKLEVLLANPARAEGLRSRFTLDLSPLFEDPGGAIGAALPGAAGAAAADRAADRSGGGGGGALLW
;
A
#
# COMPACT_ATOMS: atom_id res chain seq x y z
N SER A 1 16.97 -3.83 -11.59
CA SER A 1 16.11 -5.04 -11.45
C SER A 1 15.54 -5.14 -10.03
N THR A 2 14.50 -5.97 -9.80
CA THR A 2 13.93 -6.23 -8.45
C THR A 2 14.97 -6.69 -7.43
N ALA A 3 15.96 -7.49 -7.86
CA ALA A 3 17.05 -7.96 -7.00
C ALA A 3 17.97 -6.83 -6.51
N HIS A 4 18.27 -5.84 -7.36
CA HIS A 4 19.06 -4.66 -6.96
C HIS A 4 18.35 -3.84 -5.88
N ARG A 5 17.03 -3.62 -6.04
CA ARG A 5 16.23 -2.90 -5.04
C ARG A 5 16.10 -3.69 -3.74
N LEU A 6 15.97 -5.01 -3.82
CA LEU A 6 15.96 -5.87 -2.63
C LEU A 6 17.30 -5.78 -1.88
N ALA A 7 18.43 -5.77 -2.60
CA ALA A 7 19.75 -5.61 -2.01
C ALA A 7 19.99 -4.20 -1.44
N ALA A 8 19.47 -3.15 -2.08
CA ALA A 8 19.48 -1.78 -1.55
C ALA A 8 18.65 -1.68 -0.26
N ALA A 9 17.39 -2.15 -0.28
CA ALA A 9 16.52 -2.17 0.89
C ALA A 9 17.11 -3.00 2.04
N ALA A 10 17.74 -4.15 1.74
CA ALA A 10 18.40 -5.00 2.74
C ALA A 10 19.65 -4.35 3.34
N ARG A 11 20.41 -3.54 2.59
CA ARG A 11 21.52 -2.73 3.12
C ARG A 11 21.05 -1.67 4.12
N HIS A 12 19.78 -1.28 4.00
CA HIS A 12 19.13 -0.36 4.91
C HIS A 12 18.14 -1.04 5.86
N ALA A 13 18.28 -2.37 6.08
CA ALA A 13 17.47 -3.12 7.04
C ALA A 13 17.27 -2.26 8.28
N VAL A 14 16.02 -1.81 8.46
CA VAL A 14 15.69 -0.62 9.24
C VAL A 14 16.25 -0.78 10.64
N ASP A 15 17.33 -0.05 10.91
CA ASP A 15 17.85 0.09 12.26
C ASP A 15 16.68 0.58 13.12
N PRO A 16 16.21 -0.19 14.11
CA PRO A 16 15.08 0.20 14.96
C PRO A 16 15.32 1.57 15.60
N GLY A 17 16.58 1.98 15.78
CA GLY A 17 16.97 3.27 16.32
C GLY A 17 16.76 4.47 15.38
N ARG A 18 16.61 4.27 14.06
CA ARG A 18 16.37 5.38 13.11
C ARG A 18 14.91 5.83 13.04
N GLY A 19 13.99 5.06 13.60
CA GLY A 19 12.58 5.39 13.67
C GLY A 19 11.95 5.76 12.31
N TRP A 20 10.92 6.59 12.35
CA TRP A 20 10.10 6.95 11.20
C TRP A 20 10.86 7.74 10.11
N GLU A 21 11.87 8.51 10.49
CA GLU A 21 12.69 9.28 9.56
C GLU A 21 13.60 8.37 8.74
N GLY A 22 14.21 7.36 9.36
CA GLY A 22 15.02 6.38 8.64
C GLY A 22 14.24 5.63 7.56
N VAL A 23 13.00 5.24 7.83
CA VAL A 23 12.16 4.56 6.82
C VAL A 23 11.93 5.47 5.61
N ARG A 24 11.67 6.76 5.85
CA ARG A 24 11.47 7.74 4.77
C ARG A 24 12.74 8.00 3.96
N GLU A 25 13.90 8.05 4.61
CA GLU A 25 15.20 8.15 3.92
C GLU A 25 15.42 6.99 2.96
N VAL A 26 15.16 5.76 3.40
CA VAL A 26 15.33 4.55 2.58
C VAL A 26 14.38 4.53 1.39
N LEU A 27 13.10 4.78 1.63
CA LEU A 27 12.11 4.79 0.55
C LEU A 27 12.28 5.95 -0.42
N GLY A 28 12.94 7.02 0.03
CA GLY A 28 13.27 8.18 -0.78
C GLY A 28 14.63 8.09 -1.47
N ASP A 29 15.38 6.99 -1.27
CA ASP A 29 16.71 6.84 -1.82
C ASP A 29 16.67 6.80 -3.36
N ALA A 30 17.40 7.73 -3.95
CA ALA A 30 17.56 7.91 -5.38
C ALA A 30 19.04 7.82 -5.82
N SER A 31 19.89 7.20 -4.99
CA SER A 31 21.34 7.18 -5.21
C SER A 31 21.79 6.19 -6.30
N ASP A 32 21.03 5.10 -6.53
CA ASP A 32 21.30 4.19 -7.64
C ASP A 32 20.93 4.87 -8.97
N PRO A 33 21.88 5.02 -9.91
CA PRO A 33 21.66 5.75 -11.16
C PRO A 33 20.77 5.01 -12.17
N GLU A 34 20.58 3.70 -12.01
CA GLU A 34 19.84 2.87 -12.96
C GLU A 34 18.51 2.40 -12.37
N TYR A 35 18.52 1.95 -11.12
CA TYR A 35 17.35 1.38 -10.45
C TYR A 35 17.21 1.83 -8.99
N PRO A 36 17.00 3.14 -8.75
CA PRO A 36 16.78 3.66 -7.41
C PRO A 36 15.51 3.09 -6.76
N ILE A 37 15.44 3.20 -5.43
CA ILE A 37 14.23 2.85 -4.66
C ILE A 37 13.13 3.84 -5.00
N TYR A 38 13.39 5.15 -4.86
CA TYR A 38 12.52 6.19 -5.35
C TYR A 38 12.78 6.48 -6.83
N ARG A 39 11.81 6.16 -7.68
CA ARG A 39 11.94 6.29 -9.13
C ARG A 39 11.30 7.56 -9.66
N THR A 40 11.98 8.19 -10.60
CA THR A 40 11.43 9.28 -11.43
C THR A 40 11.36 8.82 -12.88
N HIS A 41 10.68 9.57 -13.73
CA HIS A 41 10.58 9.27 -15.16
C HIS A 41 11.91 9.26 -15.93
N ALA A 42 13.02 9.68 -15.31
CA ALA A 42 14.34 9.74 -15.93
C ALA A 42 15.05 8.38 -16.06
N GLY A 43 14.42 7.27 -15.62
CA GLY A 43 15.01 5.93 -15.63
C GLY A 43 14.89 5.18 -16.98
N PRO A 44 15.63 4.06 -17.13
CA PRO A 44 15.72 3.30 -18.38
C PRO A 44 14.43 2.55 -18.77
N ASP A 45 13.49 2.35 -17.83
CA ASP A 45 12.29 1.52 -17.98
C ASP A 45 10.97 2.32 -17.92
N SER A 46 11.03 3.65 -18.10
CA SER A 46 9.88 4.58 -18.04
C SER A 46 9.00 4.43 -16.79
N SER A 47 9.52 3.78 -15.75
CA SER A 47 8.80 3.49 -14.52
C SER A 47 9.09 4.57 -13.47
N TYR A 48 8.11 4.89 -12.64
CA TYR A 48 8.23 5.93 -11.63
C TYR A 48 7.47 5.56 -10.35
N THR A 49 7.84 6.16 -9.24
CA THR A 49 7.13 6.01 -7.97
C THR A 49 5.94 6.96 -7.95
N LEU A 50 4.73 6.43 -8.08
CA LEU A 50 3.49 7.22 -8.05
C LEU A 50 3.17 7.74 -6.64
N LEU A 51 3.35 6.90 -5.62
CA LEU A 51 3.12 7.23 -4.23
C LEU A 51 3.98 6.38 -3.31
N THR A 52 4.20 6.87 -2.10
CA THR A 52 4.75 6.11 -0.97
C THR A 52 3.70 6.06 0.13
N ALA A 53 3.40 4.87 0.63
CA ALA A 53 2.48 4.68 1.75
C ALA A 53 3.22 4.05 2.94
N LEU A 54 3.03 4.62 4.12
CA LEU A 54 3.68 4.18 5.35
C LEU A 54 2.63 4.01 6.44
N PHE A 55 2.56 2.82 7.04
CA PHE A 55 1.62 2.51 8.10
C PHE A 55 2.31 2.44 9.46
N ARG A 56 1.83 3.26 10.40
CA ARG A 56 2.26 3.27 11.80
C ARG A 56 1.31 2.41 12.62
N ALA A 57 1.63 1.12 12.72
CA ALA A 57 0.77 0.15 13.39
C ALA A 57 0.39 0.54 14.83
N PRO A 58 1.31 1.00 15.71
CA PRO A 58 0.94 1.38 17.08
C PRO A 58 0.00 2.59 17.16
N GLU A 59 0.04 3.47 16.15
CA GLU A 59 -0.77 4.69 16.11
C GLU A 59 -2.05 4.50 15.27
N GLY A 60 -2.20 3.38 14.57
CA GLY A 60 -3.27 3.17 13.60
C GLY A 60 -3.27 4.18 12.45
N LYS A 61 -2.13 4.78 12.09
CA LYS A 61 -2.08 5.87 11.08
C LYS A 61 -1.45 5.44 9.77
N LEU A 62 -2.08 5.79 8.66
CA LEU A 62 -1.53 5.65 7.32
C LEU A 62 -1.09 7.01 6.79
N GLU A 63 0.18 7.14 6.46
CA GLU A 63 0.75 8.32 5.81
C GLU A 63 0.97 8.01 4.32
N VAL A 64 0.43 8.84 3.42
CA VAL A 64 0.61 8.73 1.98
C VAL A 64 1.34 9.97 1.48
N LEU A 65 2.42 9.80 0.73
CA LEU A 65 3.23 10.86 0.16
C LEU A 65 3.25 10.72 -1.37
N LEU A 66 2.97 11.80 -2.10
CA LEU A 66 2.92 11.80 -3.57
C LEU A 66 4.23 12.24 -4.24
N ALA A 67 5.21 12.66 -3.45
CA ALA A 67 6.56 12.99 -3.91
C ALA A 67 7.61 12.25 -3.07
N ASN A 68 8.89 12.49 -3.33
CA ASN A 68 9.98 11.77 -2.68
C ASN A 68 9.91 11.91 -1.14
N PRO A 69 9.73 10.81 -0.39
CA PRO A 69 9.51 10.85 1.06
C PRO A 69 10.74 11.30 1.87
N ALA A 70 11.94 11.26 1.29
CA ALA A 70 13.16 11.79 1.90
C ALA A 70 13.36 13.30 1.65
N ARG A 71 12.50 13.94 0.85
CA ARG A 71 12.63 15.35 0.46
C ARG A 71 11.48 16.19 1.03
N ALA A 72 11.73 17.49 1.18
CA ALA A 72 10.74 18.44 1.69
C ALA A 72 9.45 18.48 0.84
N GLU A 73 9.55 18.20 -0.45
CA GLU A 73 8.39 18.13 -1.36
C GLU A 73 7.46 16.96 -1.02
N GLY A 74 8.00 15.79 -0.66
CA GLY A 74 7.20 14.66 -0.16
C GLY A 74 6.40 15.00 1.08
N LEU A 75 7.01 15.76 2.00
CA LEU A 75 6.34 16.18 3.23
C LEU A 75 5.21 17.19 2.99
N ARG A 76 5.31 17.99 1.91
CA ARG A 76 4.28 18.96 1.49
C ARG A 76 3.11 18.29 0.76
N SER A 77 3.35 17.15 0.12
CA SER A 77 2.33 16.35 -0.58
C SER A 77 1.84 15.16 0.25
N ARG A 78 1.86 15.31 1.57
CA ARG A 78 1.50 14.28 2.54
C ARG A 78 0.02 14.34 2.92
N PHE A 79 -0.62 13.18 2.90
CA PHE A 79 -1.93 12.91 3.49
C PHE A 79 -1.79 11.93 4.64
N THR A 80 -2.55 12.13 5.72
CA THR A 80 -2.58 11.20 6.85
C THR A 80 -4.01 10.76 7.09
N LEU A 81 -4.22 9.45 7.12
CA LEU A 81 -5.49 8.84 7.48
C LEU A 81 -5.35 8.20 8.86
N ASP A 82 -6.31 8.50 9.73
CA ASP A 82 -6.46 7.79 10.99
C ASP A 82 -7.34 6.56 10.75
N LEU A 83 -6.73 5.40 10.90
CA LEU A 83 -7.36 4.09 10.74
C LEU A 83 -7.67 3.45 12.10
N SER A 84 -7.35 4.10 13.23
CA SER A 84 -7.71 3.59 14.57
C SER A 84 -9.18 3.18 14.70
N PRO A 85 -10.17 3.89 14.10
CA PRO A 85 -11.58 3.48 14.20
C PRO A 85 -11.88 2.14 13.52
N LEU A 86 -11.11 1.76 12.49
CA LEU A 86 -11.28 0.48 11.79
C LEU A 86 -10.80 -0.71 12.63
N PHE A 87 -9.93 -0.48 13.61
CA PHE A 87 -9.44 -1.54 14.49
C PHE A 87 -10.34 -1.73 15.72
N GLU A 88 -11.08 -0.68 16.12
CA GLU A 88 -12.04 -0.73 17.23
C GLU A 88 -13.42 -1.23 16.77
N ASP A 89 -13.89 -0.82 15.59
CA ASP A 89 -15.12 -1.30 14.94
C ASP A 89 -14.95 -1.43 13.41
N PRO A 90 -14.43 -2.57 12.91
CA PRO A 90 -14.20 -2.78 11.49
C PRO A 90 -15.50 -2.78 10.65
N GLY A 91 -16.66 -3.02 11.27
CA GLY A 91 -17.96 -3.05 10.59
C GLY A 91 -18.57 -1.66 10.38
N GLY A 92 -18.42 -0.76 11.35
CA GLY A 92 -18.94 0.61 11.29
C GLY A 92 -18.12 1.55 10.41
N ALA A 93 -16.79 1.44 10.47
CA ALA A 93 -15.90 2.41 9.83
C ALA A 93 -15.74 2.22 8.30
N ILE A 94 -15.80 0.98 7.77
CA ILE A 94 -15.77 0.76 6.30
C ILE A 94 -17.10 1.20 5.66
N GLY A 95 -18.23 1.02 6.37
CA GLY A 95 -19.56 1.42 5.88
C GLY A 95 -19.76 2.92 5.78
N ALA A 96 -19.13 3.71 6.66
CA ALA A 96 -19.18 5.17 6.64
C ALA A 96 -18.21 5.80 5.61
N ALA A 97 -17.09 5.13 5.29
CA ALA A 97 -16.05 5.66 4.41
C ALA A 97 -16.26 5.38 2.91
N LEU A 98 -17.15 4.44 2.55
CA LEU A 98 -17.43 4.05 1.16
C LEU A 98 -18.95 3.99 0.91
N PRO A 99 -19.61 5.09 0.49
CA PRO A 99 -21.00 5.03 0.06
C PRO A 99 -21.12 4.11 -1.16
N GLY A 100 -21.52 2.85 -0.94
CA GLY A 100 -21.69 1.82 -1.98
C GLY A 100 -21.09 0.44 -1.67
N ALA A 101 -20.15 0.31 -0.74
CA ALA A 101 -19.48 -0.97 -0.46
C ALA A 101 -20.38 -2.01 0.23
N ALA A 102 -21.37 -1.54 1.02
CA ALA A 102 -22.32 -2.42 1.70
C ALA A 102 -23.22 -3.21 0.73
N GLY A 103 -23.48 -2.69 -0.47
CA GLY A 103 -24.30 -3.37 -1.49
C GLY A 103 -23.58 -4.52 -2.19
N ALA A 104 -22.28 -4.40 -2.42
CA ALA A 104 -21.49 -5.40 -3.15
C ALA A 104 -21.23 -6.68 -2.32
N ALA A 105 -20.95 -6.53 -1.02
CA ALA A 105 -20.68 -7.68 -0.15
C ALA A 105 -21.93 -8.54 0.15
N ALA A 106 -23.13 -7.94 0.07
CA ALA A 106 -24.39 -8.66 0.24
C ALA A 106 -24.76 -9.49 -1.01
N ALA A 107 -24.44 -9.00 -2.20
CA ALA A 107 -24.69 -9.72 -3.46
C ALA A 107 -23.81 -10.97 -3.61
N ASP A 108 -22.56 -10.90 -3.16
CA ASP A 108 -21.60 -12.01 -3.28
C ASP A 108 -21.97 -13.19 -2.36
N ARG A 109 -22.44 -12.92 -1.13
CA ARG A 109 -22.93 -13.97 -0.22
C ARG A 109 -24.24 -14.62 -0.66
N ALA A 110 -25.01 -13.97 -1.53
CA ALA A 110 -26.24 -14.53 -2.08
C ALA A 110 -25.95 -15.51 -3.23
N ALA A 111 -24.92 -15.23 -4.04
CA ALA A 111 -24.49 -16.12 -5.13
C ALA A 111 -23.97 -17.47 -4.58
N ASP A 112 -23.20 -17.42 -3.50
CA ASP A 112 -22.54 -18.61 -2.90
C ASP A 112 -23.53 -19.63 -2.30
N ARG A 113 -24.74 -19.21 -1.94
CA ARG A 113 -25.80 -20.12 -1.42
C ARG A 113 -26.70 -20.71 -2.51
N SER A 114 -26.60 -20.24 -3.75
CA SER A 114 -27.42 -20.75 -4.87
C SER A 114 -26.74 -21.83 -5.72
N GLY A 115 -25.47 -22.14 -5.46
CA GLY A 115 -24.64 -23.04 -6.28
C GLY A 115 -24.66 -24.53 -5.91
N GLY A 116 -25.63 -25.02 -5.14
CA GLY A 116 -25.68 -26.42 -4.71
C GLY A 116 -26.92 -27.17 -5.18
N GLY A 117 -26.86 -27.81 -6.35
CA GLY A 117 -27.88 -28.80 -6.75
C GLY A 117 -27.88 -29.22 -8.23
N GLY A 118 -27.49 -30.48 -8.49
CA GLY A 118 -27.64 -31.20 -9.77
C GLY A 118 -26.30 -31.46 -10.47
N GLY A 119 -25.77 -32.68 -10.60
CA GLY A 119 -26.42 -33.97 -10.71
C GLY A 119 -26.89 -34.21 -12.15
N GLY A 120 -26.05 -34.81 -13.00
CA GLY A 120 -26.48 -35.31 -14.31
C GLY A 120 -25.40 -35.27 -15.39
N ALA A 121 -25.16 -36.43 -16.00
CA ALA A 121 -24.15 -36.72 -17.04
C ALA A 121 -24.35 -35.98 -18.37
N LEU A 122 -23.28 -35.86 -19.16
CA LEU A 122 -23.29 -36.29 -20.57
C LEU A 122 -21.89 -36.37 -21.19
N LEU A 123 -21.69 -37.48 -21.89
CA LEU A 123 -20.62 -37.82 -22.81
C LEU A 123 -20.73 -36.98 -24.09
N TRP A 124 -19.63 -36.39 -24.54
CA TRP A 124 -18.89 -36.65 -25.81
C TRP A 124 -17.72 -35.68 -25.90
#